data_AF-K1SEN0-F1
#
_entry.id   AF-K1SEN0-F1
#
_cell.length_a   1.000
_cell.length_b   1.000
_cell.length_c   1.000
_cell.angle_alpha   90.00
_cell.angle_beta   90.00
_cell.angle_gamma   90.00
#
_symmetry.space_group_name_H-M   'P 1'
#
loop_
_entity.id
_entity.type
_entity.pdbx_description
1 polymer ?
#
loop_
_entity_poly.entity_id
_entity_poly.type
_entity_poly.pdbx_seq_one_letter_code
_entity_poly.pdbx_strand_id
1 'polypeptide(L)'
;MFKEVADIKTSDQLHLPVPDAKFETVVVQPSDYQQDMVADLSERAAAVHSGMVDPSEDNMLKITGDGRKLGLDQRLINPLLPDDPESKLNACVQNVLRIWEEGKADRLTQLLFCDLSTPKNDGTFNVYDDIKAKLIAAGVPEKEIAFIHDADSEDKRKKNCLQRCVLVRFVC
;
A
#
# COMPACT_ATOMS: atom_id res chain seq x y z
N MET A 1 -45.09 5.72 19.56
CA MET A 1 -44.26 6.56 20.43
C MET A 1 -42.93 5.84 20.60
N PHE A 2 -41.80 6.54 20.45
CA PHE A 2 -40.40 6.07 20.40
C PHE A 2 -39.92 5.51 19.05
N LYS A 3 -39.58 6.43 18.13
CA LYS A 3 -38.53 6.20 17.14
C LYS A 3 -37.24 6.74 17.74
N GLU A 4 -36.35 5.80 18.01
CA GLU A 4 -34.94 5.90 18.36
C GLU A 4 -34.29 7.24 17.97
N VAL A 5 -34.03 8.08 18.97
CA VAL A 5 -33.10 9.19 18.85
C VAL A 5 -31.74 8.65 19.25
N ALA A 6 -30.88 8.36 18.27
CA ALA A 6 -29.48 8.07 18.54
C ALA A 6 -28.75 9.40 18.75
N ASP A 7 -28.27 9.64 19.97
CA ASP A 7 -27.43 10.80 20.29
C ASP A 7 -26.02 10.56 19.72
N ILE A 8 -25.73 11.18 18.58
CA ILE A 8 -24.42 11.08 17.92
C ILE A 8 -23.47 12.04 18.63
N LYS A 9 -22.64 11.48 19.51
CA LYS A 9 -21.52 12.19 20.14
C LYS A 9 -20.37 12.30 19.14
N THR A 10 -20.03 13.51 18.71
CA THR A 10 -18.83 13.74 17.90
C THR A 10 -17.56 13.63 18.76
N SER A 11 -16.41 13.39 18.14
CA SER A 11 -15.11 13.29 18.84
C SER A 11 -14.85 14.50 19.74
N ASP A 12 -15.35 15.68 19.36
CA ASP A 12 -15.14 16.94 20.07
C ASP A 12 -15.99 17.03 21.35
N GLN A 13 -17.11 16.28 21.40
CA GLN A 13 -17.97 16.16 22.58
C GLN A 13 -17.46 15.10 23.57
N LEU A 14 -16.52 14.27 23.11
CA LEU A 14 -15.84 13.25 23.88
C LEU A 14 -14.48 13.83 24.28
N HIS A 15 -14.37 14.39 25.49
CA HIS A 15 -13.11 14.89 26.07
C HIS A 15 -12.16 13.74 26.45
N LEU A 16 -11.91 12.84 25.50
CA LEU A 16 -11.03 11.70 25.66
C LEU A 16 -9.59 12.13 25.43
N PRO A 17 -8.64 11.62 26.23
CA PRO A 17 -7.22 11.80 25.94
C PRO A 17 -6.89 11.03 24.65
N VAL A 18 -6.77 11.76 23.54
CA VAL A 18 -6.30 11.22 22.26
C VAL A 18 -4.80 11.50 22.13
N PRO A 19 -3.99 10.53 21.67
CA PRO A 19 -2.57 10.77 21.43
C PRO A 19 -2.36 11.68 20.21
N ASP A 20 -1.29 12.47 20.24
CA ASP A 20 -0.90 13.32 19.11
C ASP A 20 -0.38 12.47 17.94
N ALA A 21 -0.98 12.64 16.76
CA ALA A 21 -0.53 11.99 15.55
C ALA A 21 0.71 12.67 14.98
N LYS A 22 1.74 11.89 14.68
CA LYS A 22 2.94 12.34 13.96
C LYS A 22 2.85 11.90 12.51
N PHE A 23 2.95 12.86 11.60
CA PHE A 23 2.93 12.60 10.16
C PHE A 23 4.32 12.83 9.58
N GLU A 24 4.85 11.82 8.91
CA GLU A 24 6.14 11.87 8.23
C GLU A 24 5.93 11.52 6.76
N THR A 25 6.46 12.35 5.86
CA THR A 25 6.42 12.10 4.41
C THR A 25 7.81 11.74 3.93
N VAL A 26 7.98 10.50 3.49
CA VAL A 26 9.25 10.02 2.93
C VAL A 26 9.21 10.24 1.42
N VAL A 27 10.11 11.08 0.93
CA VAL A 27 10.27 11.36 -0.50
C VAL A 27 11.43 10.52 -1.03
N VAL A 28 11.17 9.80 -2.12
CA VAL A 28 12.11 8.91 -2.79
C VAL A 28 12.34 9.43 -4.19
N GLN A 29 13.59 9.39 -4.66
CA GLN A 29 13.93 9.83 -6.00
C GLN A 29 13.54 8.77 -7.04
N PRO A 30 13.03 9.17 -8.22
CA PRO A 30 12.71 8.23 -9.27
C PRO A 30 13.99 7.64 -9.87
N SER A 31 13.96 6.32 -10.14
CA SER A 31 15.02 5.63 -10.87
C SER A 31 15.07 6.08 -12.33
N ASP A 32 16.20 5.87 -13.01
CA ASP A 32 16.35 6.19 -14.43
C ASP A 32 15.27 5.48 -15.28
N TYR A 33 15.01 4.20 -14.98
CA TYR A 33 13.94 3.42 -15.62
C TYR A 33 12.56 4.05 -15.40
N GLN A 34 12.29 4.57 -14.20
CA GLN A 34 11.02 5.19 -13.90
C GLN A 34 10.86 6.51 -14.67
N GLN A 35 11.94 7.29 -14.84
CA GLN A 35 11.92 8.52 -15.63
C GLN A 35 11.58 8.24 -17.10
N ASP A 36 12.24 7.24 -17.69
CA ASP A 36 11.99 6.83 -19.09
C ASP A 36 10.54 6.37 -19.29
N MET A 37 10.02 5.56 -18.35
CA MET A 37 8.63 5.09 -18.42
C MET A 37 7.61 6.22 -18.23
N VAL A 38 7.91 7.25 -17.42
CA VAL A 38 7.05 8.44 -17.27
C VAL A 38 7.05 9.27 -18.56
N ALA A 39 8.19 9.37 -19.25
CA ALA A 39 8.27 10.03 -20.55
C ALA A 39 7.39 9.33 -21.59
N ASP A 40 7.46 7.99 -21.68
CA ASP A 40 6.62 7.18 -22.58
C ASP A 40 5.11 7.38 -22.29
N LEU A 41 4.71 7.38 -21.02
CA LEU A 41 3.32 7.65 -20.64
C LEU A 41 2.85 9.05 -21.07
N SER A 42 3.76 10.03 -21.06
CA SER A 42 3.47 11.40 -21.48
C SER A 42 3.27 11.49 -23.00
N GLU A 43 4.08 10.78 -23.78
CA GLU A 43 3.92 10.67 -25.23
C GLU A 43 2.61 9.97 -25.61
N ARG A 44 2.28 8.86 -24.93
CA ARG A 44 0.99 8.16 -25.08
C ARG A 44 -0.19 9.09 -24.80
N ALA A 45 -0.12 9.87 -23.72
CA ALA A 45 -1.16 10.82 -23.36
C ALA A 45 -1.35 11.90 -24.44
N ALA A 46 -0.26 12.42 -25.00
CA ALA A 46 -0.31 13.41 -26.07
C ALA A 46 -0.90 12.83 -27.37
N ALA A 47 -0.57 11.58 -27.72
CA ALA A 47 -1.11 10.89 -28.89
C ALA A 47 -2.62 10.64 -28.79
N VAL A 48 -3.09 10.20 -27.62
CA VAL A 48 -4.53 10.04 -27.34
C VAL A 48 -5.24 11.40 -27.36
N HIS A 49 -4.66 12.43 -26.75
CA HIS A 49 -5.25 13.76 -26.69
C HIS A 49 -5.37 14.42 -28.06
N SER A 50 -4.39 14.22 -28.94
CA SER A 50 -4.39 14.72 -30.31
C SER A 50 -5.25 13.88 -31.28
N GLY A 51 -5.80 12.74 -30.83
CA GLY A 51 -6.60 11.83 -31.65
C GLY A 51 -5.79 11.00 -32.64
N MET A 52 -4.46 10.89 -32.46
CA MET A 52 -3.62 10.00 -33.28
C MET A 52 -3.85 8.52 -32.98
N VAL A 53 -4.41 8.21 -31.80
CA VAL A 53 -4.72 6.85 -31.35
C VAL A 53 -6.20 6.76 -31.04
N ASP A 54 -6.83 5.64 -31.44
CA ASP A 54 -8.23 5.38 -31.14
C ASP A 54 -8.41 5.11 -29.63
N PRO A 55 -9.37 5.75 -28.93
CA PRO A 55 -9.63 5.52 -27.51
C PRO A 55 -9.93 4.07 -27.09
N SER A 56 -10.34 3.22 -28.05
CA SER A 56 -10.53 1.79 -27.83
C SER A 56 -9.20 1.02 -27.71
N GLU A 57 -8.16 1.49 -28.39
CA GLU A 57 -6.80 0.93 -28.32
C GLU A 57 -6.08 1.42 -27.06
N ASP A 58 -5.94 2.74 -26.91
CA ASP A 58 -5.36 3.37 -25.73
C ASP A 58 -6.14 4.61 -25.32
N ASN A 59 -6.24 4.86 -24.02
CA ASN A 59 -6.99 5.99 -23.50
C ASN A 59 -6.42 6.51 -22.18
N MET A 60 -6.88 7.70 -21.80
CA MET A 60 -6.43 8.36 -20.57
C MET A 60 -6.67 7.52 -19.30
N LEU A 61 -7.69 6.66 -19.26
CA LEU A 61 -7.93 5.79 -18.10
C LEU A 61 -6.88 4.68 -18.00
N LYS A 62 -6.49 4.07 -19.13
CA LYS A 62 -5.39 3.10 -19.17
C LYS A 62 -4.06 3.75 -18.76
N ILE A 63 -3.75 4.91 -19.36
CA ILE A 63 -2.49 5.64 -19.10
C ILE A 63 -2.39 6.07 -17.63
N THR A 64 -3.46 6.62 -17.06
CA THR A 64 -3.46 6.99 -15.63
C THR A 64 -3.38 5.77 -14.72
N GLY A 65 -4.00 4.65 -15.10
CA GLY A 65 -3.85 3.37 -14.41
C GLY A 65 -2.40 2.86 -14.40
N ASP A 66 -1.72 2.94 -15.55
CA ASP A 66 -0.31 2.56 -15.66
C ASP A 66 0.60 3.53 -14.89
N GLY A 67 0.34 4.83 -14.94
CA GLY A 67 1.05 5.83 -14.13
C GLY A 67 0.93 5.56 -12.63
N ARG A 68 -0.25 5.16 -12.15
CA ARG A 68 -0.46 4.75 -10.76
C ARG A 68 0.36 3.51 -10.38
N LYS A 69 0.45 2.50 -11.26
CA LYS A 69 1.30 1.32 -11.03
C LYS A 69 2.78 1.70 -10.99
N LEU A 70 3.23 2.51 -11.95
CA LEU A 70 4.61 2.98 -12.05
C LEU A 70 5.03 3.79 -10.83
N GLY A 71 4.15 4.64 -10.30
CA GLY A 71 4.40 5.42 -9.09
C GLY A 71 4.46 4.58 -7.81
N LEU A 72 4.02 3.32 -7.85
CA LEU A 72 4.17 2.36 -6.77
C LEU A 72 5.43 1.51 -6.96
N ASP A 73 5.51 0.75 -8.06
CA ASP A 73 6.64 -0.08 -8.43
C ASP A 73 6.61 -0.40 -9.94
N GLN A 74 7.72 -0.20 -10.64
CA GLN A 74 7.86 -0.48 -12.07
C GLN A 74 7.63 -1.97 -12.43
N ARG A 75 7.88 -2.88 -11.49
CA ARG A 75 7.69 -4.33 -11.66
C ARG A 75 6.22 -4.73 -11.83
N LEU A 76 5.29 -3.84 -11.49
CA LEU A 76 3.85 -4.02 -11.75
C LEU A 76 3.47 -3.86 -13.23
N ILE A 77 4.31 -3.18 -14.00
CA ILE A 77 4.15 -3.05 -15.45
C ILE A 77 5.00 -4.13 -16.13
N ASN A 78 6.25 -4.29 -15.69
CA ASN A 78 7.16 -5.28 -16.24
C ASN A 78 7.88 -6.07 -15.12
N PRO A 79 7.44 -7.30 -14.81
CA PRO A 79 8.01 -8.13 -13.75
C PRO A 79 9.49 -8.51 -13.95
N LEU A 80 10.06 -8.33 -15.14
CA LEU A 80 11.45 -8.65 -15.44
C LEU A 80 12.44 -7.53 -15.05
N LEU A 81 11.93 -6.36 -14.66
CA LEU A 81 12.77 -5.26 -14.22
C LEU A 81 13.42 -5.57 -12.86
N PRO A 82 14.65 -5.06 -12.62
CA PRO A 82 15.33 -5.26 -11.35
C PRO A 82 14.58 -4.56 -10.20
N ASP A 83 14.72 -5.11 -9.00
CA ASP A 83 14.31 -4.47 -7.76
C ASP A 83 15.36 -3.44 -7.35
N ASP A 84 15.01 -2.16 -7.44
CA ASP A 84 15.90 -1.06 -7.09
C ASP A 84 15.92 -0.87 -5.56
N PRO A 85 17.09 -0.96 -4.89
CA PRO A 85 17.22 -0.72 -3.45
C PRO A 85 16.68 0.64 -3.00
N GLU A 86 16.74 1.66 -3.87
CA GLU A 86 16.25 3.01 -3.60
C GLU A 86 14.77 3.18 -3.98
N SER A 87 14.06 2.10 -4.33
CA SER A 87 12.64 2.18 -4.64
C SER A 87 11.79 2.57 -3.43
N LYS A 88 10.62 3.16 -3.70
CA LYS A 88 9.61 3.50 -2.70
C LYS A 88 9.24 2.30 -1.83
N LEU A 89 9.19 1.11 -2.43
CA LEU A 89 8.86 -0.12 -1.72
C LEU A 89 9.95 -0.52 -0.72
N ASN A 90 11.22 -0.47 -1.14
CA ASN A 90 12.34 -0.77 -0.26
C ASN A 90 12.50 0.27 0.85
N ALA A 91 12.30 1.56 0.55
CA ALA A 91 12.25 2.60 1.58
C ALA A 91 11.12 2.36 2.60
N CYS A 92 9.95 1.89 2.16
CA CYS A 92 8.85 1.50 3.05
C CYS A 92 9.25 0.32 3.95
N VAL A 93 9.80 -0.75 3.37
CA VAL A 93 10.26 -1.93 4.12
C VAL A 93 11.32 -1.57 5.16
N GLN A 94 12.30 -0.73 4.80
CA GLN A 94 13.33 -0.26 5.73
C GLN A 94 12.73 0.49 6.93
N ASN A 95 11.77 1.38 6.69
CA ASN A 95 11.08 2.10 7.76
C ASN A 95 10.30 1.16 8.69
N VAL A 96 9.60 0.18 8.11
CA VAL A 96 8.84 -0.81 8.88
C VAL A 96 9.76 -1.64 9.77
N LEU A 97 10.90 -2.09 9.23
CA LEU A 97 11.92 -2.82 9.97
C LEU A 97 12.53 -1.97 11.09
N ARG A 98 12.83 -0.70 10.81
CA ARG A 98 13.33 0.25 11.81
C ARG A 98 12.37 0.37 12.99
N ILE A 99 11.09 0.64 12.72
CA ILE A 99 10.06 0.79 13.75
C ILE A 99 9.82 -0.55 14.47
N TRP A 100 9.92 -1.68 13.77
CA TRP A 100 9.75 -3.01 14.36
C TRP A 100 10.86 -3.31 15.37
N GLU A 101 12.12 -3.01 15.04
CA GLU A 101 13.24 -3.25 15.97
C GLU A 101 13.24 -2.25 17.13
N GLU A 102 12.96 -0.96 16.88
CA GLU A 102 12.78 0.06 17.93
C GLU A 102 11.62 -0.29 18.88
N GLY A 103 10.51 -0.81 18.33
CA GLY A 103 9.27 -1.12 19.04
C GLY A 103 9.20 -2.52 19.65
N LYS A 104 10.27 -3.32 19.57
CA LYS A 104 10.30 -4.73 19.98
C LYS A 104 10.05 -4.93 21.48
N ALA A 105 10.50 -3.99 22.31
CA ALA A 105 10.29 -4.01 23.75
C ALA A 105 8.81 -3.80 24.11
N ASP A 106 8.16 -2.86 23.43
CA ASP A 106 6.77 -2.45 23.68
C ASP A 106 5.75 -3.25 22.86
N ARG A 107 6.20 -4.13 21.97
CA ARG A 107 5.38 -4.93 21.03
C ARG A 107 4.44 -4.06 20.21
N LEU A 108 5.01 -3.02 19.59
CA LEU A 108 4.26 -2.10 18.76
C LEU A 108 3.60 -2.82 17.57
N THR A 109 2.41 -2.34 17.21
CA THR A 109 1.65 -2.81 16.05
C THR A 109 1.71 -1.74 14.96
N GLN A 110 2.08 -2.14 13.75
CA GLN A 110 2.15 -1.26 12.59
C GLN A 110 1.06 -1.63 11.58
N LEU A 111 0.48 -0.62 10.91
CA LEU A 111 -0.49 -0.82 9.84
C LEU A 111 0.08 -0.29 8.52
N LEU A 112 0.14 -1.14 7.49
CA LEU A 112 0.60 -0.76 6.15
C LEU A 112 -0.58 -0.68 5.19
N PHE A 113 -0.60 0.39 4.39
CA PHE A 113 -1.58 0.61 3.33
C PHE A 113 -0.88 0.78 1.95
N CYS A 114 -1.44 0.12 0.93
CA CYS A 114 -1.09 0.03 -0.48
C CYS A 114 -2.38 -0.13 -1.32
N ASP A 115 -2.75 0.89 -2.09
CA ASP A 115 -4.02 0.92 -2.85
C ASP A 115 -4.06 -0.02 -4.07
N LEU A 116 -2.89 -0.41 -4.58
CA LEU A 116 -2.74 -1.16 -5.82
C LEU A 116 -2.18 -2.55 -5.53
N SER A 117 -2.45 -3.49 -6.44
CA SER A 117 -1.94 -4.87 -6.41
C SER A 117 -2.60 -5.80 -5.40
N THR A 118 -3.94 -5.80 -5.29
CA THR A 118 -4.62 -6.87 -4.55
C THR A 118 -4.17 -8.25 -5.07
N PRO A 119 -3.86 -9.21 -4.18
CA PRO A 119 -3.33 -10.51 -4.59
C PRO A 119 -4.24 -11.16 -5.63
N LYS A 120 -3.68 -11.45 -6.81
CA LYS A 120 -4.33 -12.27 -7.83
C LYS A 120 -3.62 -13.61 -7.85
N ASN A 121 -4.37 -14.71 -7.85
CA ASN A 121 -3.82 -16.07 -7.93
C ASN A 121 -3.34 -16.41 -9.36
N ASP A 122 -2.82 -15.44 -10.10
CA ASP A 122 -2.38 -15.57 -11.50
C ASP A 122 -0.85 -15.66 -11.64
N GLY A 123 -0.11 -15.63 -10.53
CA GLY A 123 1.35 -15.70 -10.52
C GLY A 123 2.03 -14.40 -10.97
N THR A 124 1.28 -13.31 -11.11
CA THR A 124 1.84 -11.99 -11.40
C THR A 124 2.54 -11.40 -10.18
N PHE A 125 3.47 -10.47 -10.41
CA PHE A 125 4.17 -9.77 -9.35
C PHE A 125 3.19 -9.07 -8.41
N ASN A 126 3.35 -9.33 -7.12
CA ASN A 126 2.49 -8.81 -6.07
C ASN A 126 3.34 -8.07 -5.01
N VAL A 127 2.98 -6.81 -4.78
CA VAL A 127 3.63 -5.93 -3.80
C VAL A 127 3.50 -6.49 -2.37
N TYR A 128 2.36 -7.11 -2.04
CA TYR A 128 2.15 -7.70 -0.72
C TYR A 128 3.11 -8.85 -0.43
N ASP A 129 3.27 -9.74 -1.42
CA ASP A 129 4.16 -10.89 -1.29
C ASP A 129 5.62 -10.45 -1.28
N ASP A 130 5.99 -9.44 -2.08
CA ASP A 130 7.33 -8.85 -2.09
C ASP A 130 7.70 -8.23 -0.72
N ILE A 131 6.80 -7.43 -0.13
CA ILE A 131 6.99 -6.87 1.23
C ILE A 131 7.13 -7.99 2.25
N LYS A 132 6.22 -8.97 2.25
CA LYS A 132 6.25 -10.09 3.20
C LYS A 132 7.55 -10.88 3.07
N ALA A 133 7.98 -11.21 1.86
CA ALA A 133 9.23 -11.92 1.61
C ALA A 133 10.43 -11.13 2.14
N LYS A 134 10.48 -9.82 1.90
CA LYS A 134 11.56 -8.95 2.40
C LYS A 134 11.59 -8.85 3.93
N LEU A 135 10.43 -8.73 4.58
CA LEU A 135 10.33 -8.72 6.03
C LEU A 135 10.78 -10.05 6.65
N ILE A 136 10.37 -11.19 6.07
CA ILE A 136 10.78 -12.52 6.53
C ILE A 136 12.29 -12.72 6.31
N ALA A 137 12.82 -12.31 5.17
CA ALA A 137 14.25 -12.36 4.88
C ALA A 137 15.08 -11.51 5.86
N ALA A 138 14.52 -10.39 6.33
CA ALA A 138 15.11 -9.54 7.35
C ALA A 138 14.95 -10.08 8.79
N GLY A 139 14.26 -11.22 8.99
CA GLY A 139 14.14 -11.91 10.26
C GLY A 139 12.83 -11.66 11.02
N VAL A 140 11.85 -10.98 10.42
CA VAL A 140 10.51 -10.84 11.02
C VAL A 140 9.80 -12.21 10.94
N PRO A 141 9.34 -12.78 12.06
CA PRO A 141 8.64 -14.06 12.03
C PRO A 141 7.36 -13.97 11.20
N GLU A 142 7.13 -14.93 10.31
CA GLU A 142 5.94 -14.95 9.44
C GLU A 142 4.63 -14.84 10.24
N LYS A 143 4.59 -15.45 11.43
CA LYS A 143 3.44 -15.40 12.35
C LYS A 143 3.08 -13.99 12.87
N GLU A 144 3.97 -13.02 12.73
CA GLU A 144 3.76 -11.62 13.15
C GLU A 144 3.23 -10.74 12.00
N ILE A 145 3.15 -11.29 10.79
CA ILE A 145 2.66 -10.62 9.58
C ILE A 145 1.29 -11.20 9.25
N ALA A 146 0.28 -10.35 9.10
CA ALA A 146 -1.07 -10.78 8.75
C ALA A 146 -1.67 -9.88 7.65
N PHE A 147 -2.32 -10.52 6.67
CA PHE A 147 -3.15 -9.85 5.68
C PHE A 147 -4.62 -9.91 6.06
N ILE A 148 -5.39 -8.87 5.73
CA ILE A 148 -6.84 -8.80 6.00
C ILE A 148 -7.61 -9.74 5.11
N HIS A 149 -7.14 -9.87 3.86
CA HIS A 149 -7.82 -10.61 2.82
C HIS A 149 -7.91 -12.10 3.19
N ASP A 150 -6.98 -12.60 4.01
CA ASP A 150 -6.96 -13.98 4.53
C ASP A 150 -7.99 -14.22 5.64
N ALA A 151 -8.65 -13.19 6.15
CA ALA A 151 -9.66 -13.32 7.18
C ALA A 151 -11.06 -13.39 6.56
N ASP A 152 -11.54 -14.62 6.39
CA ASP A 152 -12.84 -14.98 5.80
C ASP A 152 -14.08 -14.59 6.64
N SER A 153 -13.90 -14.12 7.89
CA SER A 153 -15.02 -13.67 8.73
C SER A 153 -14.69 -12.41 9.54
N GLU A 154 -15.70 -11.58 9.81
CA GLU A 154 -15.57 -10.33 10.58
C GLU A 154 -15.01 -10.56 12.00
N ASP A 155 -15.36 -11.68 12.63
CA ASP A 155 -14.87 -12.06 13.95
C ASP A 155 -13.39 -12.47 13.94
N LYS A 156 -12.93 -13.14 12.87
CA LYS A 156 -11.50 -13.46 12.67
C LYS A 156 -10.69 -12.21 12.32
N ARG A 157 -11.27 -11.29 11.52
CA ARG A 157 -10.67 -9.97 11.25
C ARG A 157 -10.37 -9.27 12.58
N LYS A 158 -11.38 -9.02 13.42
CA LYS A 158 -11.17 -8.31 14.70
C LYS A 158 -10.16 -8.98 15.64
N LYS A 159 -10.14 -10.32 15.76
CA LYS A 159 -9.26 -11.05 16.68
C LYS A 159 -7.81 -11.17 16.18
N ASN A 160 -7.57 -11.49 14.91
CA ASN A 160 -6.21 -11.52 14.34
C ASN A 160 -5.63 -10.09 14.22
N CYS A 161 -6.50 -9.09 14.05
CA CYS A 161 -6.13 -7.69 14.00
C CYS A 161 -5.47 -7.17 15.29
N LEU A 162 -6.09 -7.45 16.42
CA LEU A 162 -5.81 -6.70 17.65
C LEU A 162 -4.80 -7.38 18.58
N GLN A 163 -4.39 -8.61 18.31
CA GLN A 163 -3.80 -9.44 19.36
C GLN A 163 -2.33 -9.82 19.15
N ARG A 164 -1.73 -9.59 17.96
CA ARG A 164 -0.34 -10.03 17.74
C ARG A 164 0.46 -9.55 16.53
N CYS A 165 -0.05 -8.68 15.67
CA CYS A 165 0.54 -8.55 14.33
C CYS A 165 0.86 -7.11 13.96
N VAL A 166 1.87 -6.96 13.10
CA VAL A 166 1.88 -5.92 12.07
C VAL A 166 0.60 -6.13 11.27
N LEU A 167 -0.43 -5.41 11.66
CA LEU A 167 -1.75 -5.62 11.14
C LEU A 167 -1.93 -4.78 9.89
N VAL A 168 -2.00 -5.43 8.75
CA VAL A 168 -2.59 -4.79 7.58
C VAL A 168 -4.10 -4.72 7.84
N ARG A 169 -4.74 -3.53 7.93
CA ARG A 169 -6.20 -3.31 7.88
C ARG A 169 -6.61 -2.06 7.07
N PHE A 170 -6.83 -2.24 5.77
CA PHE A 170 -7.35 -1.33 4.76
C PHE A 170 -8.83 -0.98 4.92
N VAL A 171 -9.10 0.31 4.92
CA VAL A 171 -10.38 0.94 4.62
C VAL A 171 -10.08 2.01 3.57
N CYS A 172 -10.88 2.05 2.51
CA CYS A 172 -10.86 3.10 1.48
C CYS A 172 -11.13 4.49 2.06
#